data_AF-E2BJV4-F1
#
_entry.id   AF-E2BJV4-F1
#
_cell.length_a   1.000
_cell.length_b   1.000
_cell.length_c   1.000
_cell.angle_alpha   90.00
_cell.angle_beta   90.00
_cell.angle_gamma   90.00
#
_symmetry.space_group_name_H-M   'P 1'
#
loop_
_entity.id
_entity.type
_entity.pdbx_description
1 polymer ?
#
loop_
_entity_poly.entity_id
_entity_poly.type
_entity_poly.pdbx_seq_one_letter_code
_entity_poly.pdbx_strand_id
1 'polypeptide(L)'
;IKSAIDTKVGLLVRILHNLNFHPYHITLTQALMPNDLRNRMWFFHWARTMILQNPNFFQYVMFSDEATFKNTGELNRHNSHYWS
;
A
#
# COMPACT_ATOMS: atom_id res chain seq x y z
N ILE A 1 -14.13 -26.62 -12.62
CA ILE A 1 -14.17 -25.58 -11.55
C ILE A 1 -13.50 -24.28 -12.02
N LYS A 2 -12.23 -24.29 -12.45
CA LYS A 2 -11.52 -23.10 -12.95
C LYS A 2 -12.21 -22.39 -14.13
N SER A 3 -12.64 -23.12 -15.16
CA SER A 3 -13.33 -22.54 -16.33
C SER A 3 -14.67 -21.86 -16.00
N ALA A 4 -15.41 -22.36 -15.01
CA ALA A 4 -16.68 -21.79 -14.58
C ALA A 4 -16.48 -20.48 -13.78
N ILE A 5 -15.35 -20.36 -13.06
CA ILE A 5 -14.95 -19.14 -12.37
C ILE A 5 -14.52 -18.09 -13.40
N ASP A 6 -13.72 -18.48 -14.39
CA ASP A 6 -13.25 -17.58 -15.46
C ASP A 6 -14.41 -17.00 -16.29
N THR A 7 -15.42 -17.82 -16.58
CA THR A 7 -16.63 -17.40 -17.32
C THR A 7 -17.45 -16.36 -16.53
N LYS A 8 -17.52 -16.50 -15.19
CA LYS A 8 -18.21 -15.54 -14.32
C LYS A 8 -17.47 -14.20 -14.22
N VAL A 9 -16.14 -14.23 -14.13
CA VAL A 9 -15.31 -13.01 -14.10
C VAL A 9 -15.45 -12.23 -15.41
N GLY A 10 -15.42 -12.92 -16.56
CA GLY A 10 -15.61 -12.29 -17.86
C GLY A 10 -16.99 -11.64 -18.03
N LEU A 11 -18.06 -12.26 -17.52
CA LEU A 11 -19.40 -11.66 -17.53
C LEU A 11 -19.48 -10.41 -16.66
N LEU A 12 -18.90 -10.45 -15.46
CA LEU A 12 -18.89 -9.31 -14.54
C LEU A 12 -18.19 -8.09 -15.14
N VAL A 13 -17.01 -8.29 -15.76
CA VAL A 13 -16.27 -7.23 -16.44
C VAL A 13 -17.10 -6.59 -17.56
N ARG A 14 -17.79 -7.41 -18.38
CA ARG A 14 -18.67 -6.91 -19.45
C ARG A 14 -19.82 -6.06 -18.92
N ILE A 15 -20.45 -6.46 -17.81
CA ILE A 15 -21.53 -5.70 -17.18
C ILE A 15 -21.00 -4.36 -16.65
N LEU A 16 -19.86 -4.36 -15.97
CA LEU A 16 -19.25 -3.14 -15.43
C LEU A 16 -18.88 -2.14 -16.53
N HIS A 17 -18.30 -2.61 -17.63
CA HIS A 17 -18.03 -1.77 -18.80
C HIS A 17 -19.30 -1.19 -19.43
N ASN A 18 -20.38 -1.98 -19.57
CA ASN A 18 -21.66 -1.47 -20.09
C ASN A 18 -22.30 -0.41 -19.19
N LEU A 19 -22.00 -0.45 -17.89
CA LEU A 19 -22.44 0.52 -16.90
C LEU A 19 -21.47 1.71 -16.76
N ASN A 20 -20.46 1.82 -17.64
CA ASN A 20 -19.42 2.86 -17.64
C ASN A 20 -18.54 2.92 -16.38
N PHE A 21 -18.35 1.79 -15.68
CA PHE A 21 -17.39 1.69 -14.58
C PHE A 21 -15.98 1.47 -15.12
N HIS A 22 -15.00 2.07 -14.45
CA HIS A 22 -13.58 1.93 -14.81
C HIS A 22 -12.77 1.23 -13.74
N PRO A 23 -11.85 0.32 -14.12
CA PRO A 23 -10.99 -0.34 -13.15
C PRO A 23 -9.94 0.64 -12.64
N TYR A 24 -9.71 0.65 -11.33
CA TYR A 24 -8.66 1.43 -10.68
C TYR A 24 -8.01 0.63 -9.55
N HIS A 25 -6.79 1.01 -9.21
CA HIS A 25 -6.09 0.49 -8.02
C HIS A 25 -6.37 1.40 -6.83
N ILE A 26 -6.81 0.82 -5.72
CA ILE A 26 -6.91 1.55 -4.45
C ILE A 26 -5.52 1.68 -3.85
N THR A 27 -5.11 2.93 -3.61
CA THR A 27 -3.96 3.24 -2.79
C THR A 27 -4.41 3.31 -1.33
N LEU A 28 -4.08 2.29 -0.54
CA LEU A 28 -4.26 2.37 0.90
C LEU A 28 -3.19 3.30 1.47
N THR A 29 -3.62 4.48 1.89
CA THR A 29 -2.78 5.39 2.66
C THR A 29 -2.91 5.08 4.14
N GLN A 30 -1.84 5.33 4.89
CA GLN A 30 -1.91 5.25 6.35
C GLN A 30 -2.95 6.26 6.84
N ALA A 31 -3.83 5.82 7.75
CA ALA A 31 -4.76 6.71 8.44
C ALA A 31 -3.97 7.57 9.45
N LEU A 32 -3.44 8.71 8.99
CA LEU A 32 -2.65 9.61 9.82
C LEU A 32 -3.55 10.44 10.73
N MET A 33 -3.26 10.42 12.03
CA MET A 33 -3.86 11.33 12.98
C MET A 33 -3.09 12.66 13.00
N PRO A 34 -3.69 13.78 13.44
CA PRO A 34 -3.02 15.07 13.52
C PRO A 34 -1.69 15.04 14.30
N ASN A 35 -1.61 14.20 15.34
CA ASN A 35 -0.38 14.03 16.12
C ASN A 35 0.74 13.32 15.34
N ASP A 36 0.40 12.43 14.40
CA ASP A 36 1.40 11.72 13.58
C ASP A 36 2.13 12.69 12.65
N LEU A 37 1.43 13.69 12.11
CA LEU A 37 2.05 14.75 11.32
C LEU A 37 3.07 15.53 12.14
N ARG A 38 2.71 15.88 13.39
CA ARG A 38 3.64 16.55 14.31
C ARG A 38 4.85 15.68 14.60
N ASN A 39 4.66 14.41 14.95
CA ASN A 39 5.76 13.49 15.25
C ASN A 39 6.69 13.28 14.04
N ARG A 40 6.13 13.19 12.83
CA ARG A 40 6.90 13.11 11.58
C ARG A 40 7.75 14.36 11.37
N MET A 41 7.19 15.56 11.59
CA MET A 41 7.94 16.81 11.46
C MET A 41 9.10 16.90 12.47
N TRP A 42 8.86 16.50 13.72
CA TRP A 42 9.93 16.42 14.73
C TRP A 42 11.04 15.45 14.31
N PHE A 43 10.66 14.26 13.85
CA PHE A 43 11.61 13.28 13.33
C PHE A 43 12.42 13.85 12.16
N PHE A 44 11.77 14.53 11.21
CA PHE A 44 12.46 15.12 10.06
C PHE A 44 13.49 16.18 10.49
N HIS A 45 13.14 17.08 11.42
CA HIS A 45 14.07 18.09 11.91
C HIS A 45 15.25 17.47 12.66
N TRP A 46 14.99 16.46 13.49
CA TRP A 46 16.04 15.71 14.18
C TRP A 46 16.96 14.98 13.20
N ALA A 47 16.40 14.21 12.26
CA ALA A 47 17.16 13.43 11.27
C ALA A 47 18.03 14.34 10.39
N ARG A 48 17.51 15.50 9.99
CA ARG A 48 18.27 16.51 9.27
C ARG A 48 19.47 17.01 10.07
N THR A 49 19.28 17.24 11.37
CA THR A 49 20.35 17.69 12.27
C THR A 49 21.44 16.63 12.41
N MET A 50 21.06 15.36 12.54
CA MET A 50 22.01 14.24 12.59
C MET A 50 22.83 14.12 11.30
N ILE A 51 22.21 14.28 10.13
CA ILE A 51 22.92 14.27 8.83
C ILE A 51 23.89 15.44 8.71
N LEU A 52 23.50 16.64 9.16
CA LEU A 52 24.37 17.82 9.12
C LEU A 52 25.60 17.68 10.04
N GLN A 53 25.44 17.02 11.18
CA GLN A 53 26.54 16.78 12.12
C GLN A 53 27.45 15.63 11.66
N ASN A 54 26.88 14.57 11.10
CA ASN A 54 27.61 13.43 10.56
C ASN A 54 26.89 12.90 9.31
N PRO A 55 27.43 13.18 8.10
CA PRO A 55 26.84 12.70 6.85
C PRO A 55 26.70 11.18 6.75
N ASN A 56 27.53 10.43 7.49
CA ASN A 56 27.52 8.97 7.50
C ASN A 56 26.66 8.38 8.63
N PHE A 57 25.94 9.19 9.41
CA PHE A 57 25.17 8.73 10.58
C PHE A 57 24.25 7.53 10.26
N PHE A 58 23.46 7.62 9.18
CA PHE A 58 22.53 6.56 8.80
C PHE A 58 23.18 5.29 8.25
N GLN A 59 24.49 5.29 7.95
CA GLN A 59 25.20 4.06 7.59
C GLN A 59 25.34 3.10 8.77
N TYR A 60 25.25 3.63 10.00
CA TYR A 60 25.32 2.86 11.24
C TYR A 60 23.93 2.55 11.83
N VAL A 61 22.85 2.97 11.15
CA VAL A 61 21.47 2.71 11.58
C VAL A 61 20.94 1.51 10.80
N MET A 62 20.61 0.43 11.51
CA MET A 62 19.93 -0.73 10.93
C MET A 62 18.43 -0.61 11.18
N PHE A 63 17.66 -0.44 10.11
CA PHE A 63 16.21 -0.51 10.16
C PHE A 63 15.75 -1.96 10.07
N SER A 64 14.78 -2.32 10.90
CA SER A 64 14.12 -3.62 10.87
C SER A 64 12.62 -3.43 10.97
N ASP A 65 11.85 -4.24 10.26
CA ASP A 65 10.41 -4.34 10.39
C ASP A 65 9.98 -5.80 10.59
N GLU A 66 8.70 -5.98 10.93
CA GLU A 66 8.07 -7.30 10.99
C GLU A 66 7.07 -7.38 9.84
N ALA A 67 7.22 -8.41 9.00
CA ALA A 67 6.29 -8.70 7.92
C ALA A 67 5.60 -10.04 8.17
N THR A 68 4.27 -10.05 8.11
CA THR A 68 3.48 -11.28 8.21
C THR A 68 3.19 -11.83 6.81
N PHE A 69 3.63 -13.06 6.53
CA PHE A 69 3.31 -13.78 5.30
C PHE A 69 2.27 -14.87 5.58
N LYS A 70 1.16 -14.86 4.84
CA LYS A 70 0.09 -15.86 4.97
C LYS A 70 -0.08 -16.64 3.66
N ASN A 71 -0.12 -17.97 3.74
CA ASN A 71 -0.37 -18.85 2.60
C ASN A 71 -1.87 -19.20 2.44
N THR A 72 -2.76 -18.49 3.11
CA THR A 72 -4.21 -18.73 3.08
C THR A 72 -4.92 -18.08 1.90
N GLY A 73 -4.19 -17.39 1.01
CA GLY A 73 -4.77 -16.65 -0.11
C GLY A 73 -5.51 -15.38 0.33
N GLU A 74 -5.34 -14.93 1.58
CA GLU A 74 -5.72 -13.57 1.96
C GLU A 74 -5.07 -12.59 0.98
N LEU A 75 -5.93 -11.92 0.22
CA LEU A 75 -5.63 -11.20 -1.01
C LEU A 75 -4.37 -10.34 -0.86
N ASN A 76 -3.37 -10.62 -1.69
CA ASN A 76 -2.35 -9.64 -2.01
C ASN A 76 -3.09 -8.44 -2.63
N ARG A 77 -3.38 -7.41 -1.81
CA ARG A 77 -4.20 -6.25 -2.20
C ARG A 77 -3.59 -5.46 -3.37
N HIS A 78 -2.32 -5.68 -3.68
CA HIS A 78 -1.68 -5.16 -4.89
C HIS A 78 -2.28 -5.74 -6.18
N ASN A 79 -2.84 -6.96 -6.12
CA ASN A 79 -3.53 -7.61 -7.25
C ASN A 79 -5.05 -7.36 -7.24
N SER A 80 -5.56 -6.52 -6.35
CA SER A 80 -6.99 -6.18 -6.30
C SER A 80 -7.29 -5.02 -7.26
N HIS A 81 -8.23 -5.25 -8.18
CA HIS A 81 -8.80 -4.22 -9.05
C HIS A 81 -10.20 -3.85 -8.56
N TYR A 82 -10.43 -2.56 -8.35
CA TYR A 82 -11.71 -2.00 -7.92
C TYR A 82 -12.37 -1.28 -9.09
N TRP A 83 -13.69 -1.14 -9.07
CA TRP A 83 -14.47 -0.55 -10.16
C TRP A 83 -15.38 0.56 -9.62
N SER A 84 -15.31 1.77 -10.17
CA SER A 84 -16.14 2.95 -9.83
C SER A 84 -16.60 3.69 -11.07
#